data_AF-A0A221NT38-F1
#
_entry.id   AF-A0A221NT38-F1
#
_cell.length_a   1.000
_cell.length_b   1.000
_cell.length_c   1.000
_cell.angle_alpha   90.00
_cell.angle_beta   90.00
_cell.angle_gamma   90.00
#
_symmetry.space_group_name_H-M   'P 1'
#
loop_
_entity.id
_entity.type
_entity.pdbx_description
1 polymer ?
#
loop_
_entity_poly.entity_id
_entity_poly.type
_entity_poly.pdbx_seq_one_letter_code
_entity_poly.pdbx_strand_id
1 'polypeptide(L)'
;MRATRGGSPLHNEASSATWKEGVPPMPPTRIPVVAVDTTEFFTDLTLSKSAWSLMRVWALKGHAKLWVPEVVIQETTRHYRGHLDDHVRKLSDADNALYELAWDRDSQSSVERRHDEVAALQSGYEKWLRARLDRVGAVTLPLPRMSHKEILGRMLREERPFRAKGGGGKKGSDGYRDILIWASIAEHGAEHLGPEDTLYFITNKHSDFCEDQKTDTVARALLADLTGQPPQDKQVYAMGFQPLDGKIPAVQRLDKLANLAQILPKSAQDAAELTFQDRLATDVHLRTRLQQAVKDACDELAGREIDDVDRVEPYGAGLDFDELRLPLADPRLAAIDVHPDTVRAAVYGTDPDAEPVQLLATVTAEAEAHVEGFLHVSDHDEDSDFSVSLVNDYTYEAEGTRPVVLHFNARFDPDHENAIELDLEKATPLGN
;
A
#
# COMPACT_ATOMS: atom_id res chain seq x y z
N MET A 1 -2.97 50.45 76.65
CA MET A 1 -3.66 51.70 76.22
C MET A 1 -2.89 52.27 75.03
N ARG A 2 -3.59 52.42 73.89
CA ARG A 2 -3.38 53.34 72.73
C ARG A 2 -1.97 53.41 72.09
N ALA A 3 -1.74 52.91 70.87
CA ALA A 3 -2.25 53.32 69.55
C ALA A 3 -1.81 54.73 69.10
N THR A 4 -1.03 54.79 67.99
CA THR A 4 -1.22 55.59 66.73
C THR A 4 0.11 55.58 65.94
N ARG A 5 0.15 55.00 64.73
CA ARG A 5 -0.08 55.57 63.37
C ARG A 5 1.01 56.51 62.84
N GLY A 6 1.52 56.20 61.64
CA GLY A 6 1.76 57.20 60.59
C GLY A 6 3.07 57.05 59.80
N GLY A 7 3.00 56.73 58.51
CA GLY A 7 4.01 57.12 57.52
C GLY A 7 4.46 56.07 56.49
N SER A 8 3.71 55.91 55.40
CA SER A 8 4.22 55.55 54.05
C SER A 8 5.18 56.66 53.54
N PRO A 9 6.07 56.49 52.51
CA PRO A 9 5.75 55.84 51.22
C PRO A 9 6.90 55.19 50.40
N LEU A 10 6.49 54.65 49.24
CA LEU A 10 7.18 54.52 47.95
C LEU A 10 7.48 53.10 47.43
N HIS A 11 6.56 52.69 46.55
CA HIS A 11 6.75 52.02 45.25
C HIS A 11 8.13 51.44 44.93
N ASN A 12 8.13 50.15 44.58
CA ASN A 12 8.79 49.74 43.34
C ASN A 12 7.95 48.67 42.64
N GLU A 13 7.67 48.93 41.36
CA GLU A 13 6.91 48.10 40.44
C GLU A 13 7.68 46.80 40.16
N ALA A 14 7.11 45.65 40.54
CA ALA A 14 7.53 44.36 40.03
C ALA A 14 6.45 43.87 39.06
N SER A 15 6.82 43.96 37.79
CA SER A 15 6.08 43.55 36.61
C SER A 15 5.52 42.13 36.74
N SER A 16 4.21 42.01 36.59
CA SER A 16 3.48 40.77 36.43
C SER A 16 3.81 40.14 35.08
N ALA A 17 4.73 39.17 35.06
CA ALA A 17 4.89 38.28 33.92
C ALA A 17 3.76 37.26 33.96
N THR A 18 2.83 37.43 33.03
CA THR A 18 1.75 36.54 32.70
C THR A 18 2.31 35.17 32.28
N TRP A 19 2.04 34.15 33.09
CA TRP A 19 2.19 32.77 32.70
C TRP A 19 1.20 32.49 31.57
N LYS A 20 1.67 32.41 30.33
CA LYS A 20 0.90 31.79 29.25
C LYS A 20 0.86 30.29 29.54
N GLU A 21 -0.36 29.78 29.64
CA GLU A 21 -0.68 28.36 29.79
C GLU A 21 0.18 27.52 28.84
N GLY A 22 1.13 26.81 29.43
CA GLY A 22 1.89 25.79 28.74
C GLY A 22 0.96 24.61 28.49
N VAL A 23 0.76 24.29 27.22
CA VAL A 23 0.32 22.95 26.81
C VAL A 23 1.26 21.96 27.51
N PRO A 24 0.75 21.02 28.33
CA PRO A 24 1.62 20.03 28.96
C PRO A 24 2.40 19.32 27.86
N PRO A 25 3.71 19.04 28.06
CA PRO A 25 4.46 18.26 27.08
C PRO A 25 3.68 16.98 26.81
N MET A 26 3.30 16.75 25.54
CA MET A 26 2.66 15.50 25.16
C MET A 26 3.53 14.36 25.66
N PRO A 27 2.97 13.33 26.31
CA PRO A 27 3.75 12.14 26.63
C PRO A 27 4.42 11.67 25.34
N PRO A 28 5.66 11.15 25.39
CA PRO A 28 6.32 10.64 24.19
C PRO A 28 5.37 9.62 23.57
N THR A 29 4.81 9.97 22.41
CA THR A 29 3.86 9.12 21.70
C THR A 29 4.58 7.83 21.42
N ARG A 30 4.09 6.73 21.99
CA ARG A 30 4.67 5.41 21.75
C ARG A 30 4.67 5.15 20.24
N ILE A 31 5.75 4.53 19.76
CA ILE A 31 5.93 4.26 18.34
C ILE A 31 4.77 3.37 17.87
N PRO A 32 3.98 3.81 16.88
CA PRO A 32 2.82 3.06 16.40
C PRO A 32 3.26 1.71 15.83
N VAL A 33 2.41 0.70 16.03
CA VAL A 33 2.61 -0.65 15.51
C VAL A 33 1.74 -0.84 14.29
N VAL A 34 2.31 -1.35 13.22
CA VAL A 34 1.64 -1.62 11.94
C VAL A 34 1.68 -3.12 11.71
N ALA A 35 0.53 -3.78 11.74
CA ALA A 35 0.40 -5.17 11.36
C ALA A 35 -0.25 -5.28 9.98
N VAL A 36 0.35 -6.06 9.08
CA VAL A 36 -0.10 -6.17 7.68
C VAL A 36 -0.73 -7.53 7.40
N ASP A 37 -1.83 -7.52 6.64
CA ASP A 37 -2.45 -8.69 6.01
C ASP A 37 -1.75 -9.00 4.68
N THR A 38 -2.00 -10.19 4.15
CA THR A 38 -1.48 -10.68 2.87
C THR A 38 -1.85 -9.79 1.68
N THR A 39 -2.97 -9.09 1.76
CA THR A 39 -3.50 -8.26 0.65
C THR A 39 -2.53 -7.16 0.23
N GLU A 40 -1.76 -6.60 1.17
CA GLU A 40 -0.76 -5.56 0.88
C GLU A 40 0.48 -6.09 0.16
N PHE A 41 0.79 -7.38 0.28
CA PHE A 41 1.90 -7.99 -0.44
C PHE A 41 1.52 -8.42 -1.85
N PHE A 42 0.26 -8.79 -2.07
CA PHE A 42 -0.21 -9.23 -3.38
C PHE A 42 -0.19 -8.11 -4.41
N THR A 43 -0.38 -6.85 -3.98
CA THR A 43 -0.31 -5.68 -4.85
C THR A 43 1.13 -5.23 -5.16
N ASP A 44 2.13 -5.74 -4.42
CA ASP A 44 3.54 -5.38 -4.54
C ASP A 44 4.45 -6.50 -4.00
N LEU A 45 4.63 -7.56 -4.78
CA LEU A 45 5.46 -8.71 -4.40
C LEU A 45 6.95 -8.36 -4.23
N THR A 46 7.40 -7.22 -4.77
CA THR A 46 8.79 -6.74 -4.71
C THR A 46 9.03 -5.72 -3.60
N LEU A 47 7.98 -5.28 -2.90
CA LEU A 47 8.03 -4.24 -1.86
C LEU A 47 8.73 -2.95 -2.34
N SER A 48 8.48 -2.58 -3.60
CA SER A 48 9.16 -1.47 -4.28
C SER A 48 8.26 -0.25 -4.50
N LYS A 49 6.92 -0.41 -4.43
CA LYS A 49 5.96 0.69 -4.57
C LYS A 49 6.06 1.67 -3.39
N SER A 50 5.51 2.88 -3.57
CA SER A 50 5.65 3.98 -2.61
C SER A 50 5.25 3.61 -1.20
N ALA A 51 4.11 2.92 -1.03
CA ALA A 51 3.58 2.57 0.27
C ALA A 51 4.54 1.69 1.08
N TRP A 52 5.14 0.69 0.43
CA TRP A 52 6.15 -0.18 1.05
C TRP A 52 7.47 0.55 1.28
N SER A 53 7.89 1.38 0.34
CA SER A 53 9.08 2.23 0.49
C SER A 53 8.96 3.19 1.67
N LEU A 54 7.82 3.87 1.82
CA LEU A 54 7.50 4.70 2.98
C LEU A 54 7.48 3.90 4.28
N MET A 55 6.83 2.74 4.30
CA MET A 55 6.79 1.88 5.48
C MET A 55 8.18 1.44 5.93
N ARG A 56 9.05 1.10 4.97
CA ARG A 56 10.47 0.77 5.23
C ARG A 56 11.22 1.96 5.84
N VAL A 57 11.04 3.16 5.30
CA VAL A 57 11.64 4.39 5.84
C VAL A 57 11.15 4.66 7.26
N TRP A 58 9.84 4.56 7.53
CA TRP A 58 9.29 4.75 8.87
C TRP A 58 9.81 3.71 9.86
N ALA A 59 9.91 2.44 9.46
CA ALA A 59 10.45 1.39 10.30
C ALA A 59 11.91 1.64 10.68
N LEU A 60 12.75 1.98 9.69
CA LEU A 60 14.17 2.27 9.90
C LEU A 60 14.43 3.52 10.74
N LYS A 61 13.64 4.58 10.54
CA LYS A 61 13.72 5.81 11.34
C LYS A 61 13.10 5.65 12.74
N GLY A 62 12.52 4.48 13.05
CA GLY A 62 11.86 4.21 14.32
C GLY A 62 10.55 4.98 14.52
N HIS A 63 9.93 5.45 13.43
CA HIS A 63 8.63 6.12 13.44
C HIS A 63 7.45 5.14 13.47
N ALA A 64 7.68 3.87 13.09
CA ALA A 64 6.71 2.80 13.21
C ALA A 64 7.41 1.45 13.47
N LYS A 65 6.68 0.48 14.02
CA LYS A 65 7.12 -0.91 14.10
C LYS A 65 6.29 -1.76 13.14
N LEU A 66 6.94 -2.46 12.22
CA LEU A 66 6.26 -3.36 11.29
C LEU A 66 6.14 -4.77 11.88
N TRP A 67 4.94 -5.31 11.93
CA TRP A 67 4.63 -6.69 12.30
C TRP A 67 4.10 -7.44 11.08
N VAL A 68 4.72 -8.57 10.77
CA VAL A 68 4.32 -9.42 9.64
C VAL A 68 4.05 -10.83 10.16
N PRO A 69 2.80 -11.33 10.17
CA PRO A 69 2.52 -12.69 10.57
C PRO A 69 3.19 -13.73 9.64
N GLU A 70 3.66 -14.84 10.21
CA GLU A 70 4.28 -15.94 9.46
C GLU A 70 3.34 -16.51 8.38
N VAL A 71 2.03 -16.57 8.66
CA VAL A 71 1.02 -16.95 7.66
C VAL A 71 1.05 -16.03 6.44
N VAL A 72 1.24 -14.73 6.63
CA VAL A 72 1.30 -13.76 5.53
C VAL A 72 2.52 -14.04 4.64
N ILE A 73 3.70 -14.29 5.21
CA ILE A 73 4.92 -14.63 4.45
C ILE A 73 4.71 -15.91 3.62
N GLN A 74 4.10 -16.93 4.21
CA GLN A 74 3.81 -18.20 3.52
C GLN A 74 2.81 -18.00 2.37
N GLU A 75 1.78 -17.18 2.58
CA GLU A 75 0.81 -16.86 1.54
C GLU A 75 1.42 -16.04 0.41
N THR A 76 2.18 -15.00 0.73
CA THR A 76 2.91 -14.19 -0.24
C THR A 76 3.86 -15.04 -1.07
N THR A 77 4.60 -15.95 -0.43
CA THR A 77 5.51 -16.88 -1.13
C THR A 77 4.75 -17.81 -2.07
N ARG A 78 3.64 -18.39 -1.61
CA ARG A 78 2.79 -19.23 -2.46
C ARG A 78 2.23 -18.44 -3.65
N HIS A 79 1.80 -17.22 -3.39
CA HIS A 79 1.20 -16.36 -4.41
C HIS A 79 2.23 -15.94 -5.47
N TYR A 80 3.43 -15.54 -5.05
CA TYR A 80 4.54 -15.26 -5.94
C TYR A 80 4.85 -16.44 -6.87
N ARG A 81 4.90 -17.67 -6.34
CA ARG A 81 5.13 -18.88 -7.14
C ARG A 81 4.04 -19.07 -8.19
N GLY A 82 2.77 -18.91 -7.79
CA GLY A 82 1.63 -19.01 -8.72
C GLY A 82 1.69 -17.96 -9.83
N HIS A 83 2.01 -16.71 -9.49
CA HIS A 83 2.21 -15.64 -10.48
C HIS A 83 3.31 -15.96 -11.47
N LEU A 84 4.46 -16.42 -10.97
CA LEU A 84 5.58 -16.78 -11.82
C LEU A 84 5.23 -17.94 -12.77
N ASP A 85 4.54 -18.97 -12.26
CA ASP A 85 4.06 -20.09 -13.07
C ASP A 85 3.08 -19.61 -14.18
N ASP A 86 2.16 -18.70 -13.85
CA ASP A 86 1.21 -18.14 -14.81
C ASP A 86 1.92 -17.34 -15.91
N HIS A 87 2.94 -16.53 -15.57
CA HIS A 87 3.73 -15.80 -16.57
C HIS A 87 4.57 -16.74 -17.44
N VAL A 88 5.15 -17.79 -16.86
CA VAL A 88 5.90 -18.81 -17.61
C VAL A 88 4.98 -19.56 -18.58
N ARG A 89 3.75 -19.86 -18.18
CA ARG A 89 2.75 -20.44 -19.08
C ARG A 89 2.43 -19.49 -20.23
N LYS A 90 2.14 -18.22 -19.96
CA LYS A 90 1.88 -17.20 -21.01
C LYS A 90 3.04 -17.10 -22.00
N LEU A 91 4.29 -17.11 -21.53
CA LEU A 91 5.47 -17.13 -22.39
C LEU A 91 5.56 -18.41 -23.25
N SER A 92 5.25 -19.56 -22.66
CA SER A 92 5.25 -20.84 -23.38
C SER A 92 4.19 -20.89 -24.47
N ASP A 93 3.00 -20.33 -24.19
CA ASP A 93 1.91 -20.23 -25.17
C ASP A 93 2.27 -19.29 -26.32
N ALA A 94 2.93 -18.16 -26.03
CA ALA A 94 3.44 -17.24 -27.04
C ALA A 94 4.53 -17.89 -27.91
N ASP A 95 5.47 -18.61 -27.31
CA ASP A 95 6.48 -19.37 -28.06
C ASP A 95 5.82 -20.39 -29.00
N ASN A 96 4.84 -21.16 -28.51
CA ASN A 96 4.07 -22.13 -29.31
C ASN A 96 3.42 -21.47 -30.53
N ALA A 97 2.77 -20.32 -30.35
CA ALA A 97 2.15 -19.58 -31.44
C ALA A 97 3.17 -19.12 -32.50
N LEU A 98 4.38 -18.73 -32.08
CA LEU A 98 5.46 -18.36 -33.02
C LEU A 98 5.99 -19.56 -33.82
N TYR A 99 6.11 -20.74 -33.20
CA TYR A 99 6.52 -21.94 -33.94
C TYR A 99 5.51 -22.36 -35.00
N GLU A 100 4.21 -22.23 -34.73
CA GLU A 100 3.17 -22.51 -35.72
C GLU A 100 3.31 -21.64 -36.98
N LEU A 101 3.87 -20.43 -36.82
CA LEU A 101 4.21 -19.50 -37.91
C LEU A 101 5.57 -19.79 -38.55
N ALA A 102 6.20 -20.93 -38.24
CA ALA A 102 7.53 -21.32 -38.70
C ALA A 102 8.63 -20.28 -38.35
N TRP A 103 8.43 -19.51 -37.28
CA TRP A 103 9.47 -18.63 -36.74
C TRP A 103 10.50 -19.49 -35.98
N ASP A 104 11.49 -19.96 -36.73
CA ASP A 104 12.52 -20.87 -36.21
C ASP A 104 13.52 -20.09 -35.33
N ARG A 105 13.36 -20.22 -34.00
CA ARG A 105 14.32 -19.75 -33.00
C ARG A 105 14.95 -20.98 -32.36
N ASP A 106 16.25 -20.92 -32.08
CA ASP A 106 17.00 -21.97 -31.38
C ASP A 106 16.48 -22.10 -29.93
N SER A 107 15.49 -22.96 -29.76
CA SER A 107 14.51 -22.81 -28.69
C SER A 107 14.68 -23.79 -27.54
N GLN A 108 15.25 -24.97 -27.79
CA GLN A 108 15.45 -25.99 -26.76
C GLN A 108 16.38 -25.49 -25.65
N SER A 109 17.52 -24.86 -26.00
CA SER A 109 18.43 -24.27 -25.00
C SER A 109 17.80 -23.12 -24.22
N SER A 110 16.78 -22.47 -24.80
CA SER A 110 16.08 -21.34 -24.19
C SER A 110 15.03 -21.80 -23.18
N VAL A 111 14.42 -22.98 -23.36
CA VAL A 111 13.40 -23.53 -22.44
C VAL A 111 14.04 -24.12 -21.18
N GLU A 112 15.11 -24.92 -21.33
CA GLU A 112 15.81 -25.53 -20.18
C GLU A 112 16.42 -24.48 -19.26
N ARG A 113 17.08 -23.45 -19.83
CA ARG A 113 17.62 -22.33 -19.06
C ARG A 113 16.52 -21.57 -18.30
N ARG A 114 15.38 -21.33 -18.95
CA ARG A 114 14.22 -20.69 -18.31
C ARG A 114 13.68 -21.50 -17.13
N HIS A 115 13.62 -22.82 -17.26
CA HIS A 115 13.17 -23.69 -16.18
C HIS A 115 14.06 -23.57 -14.93
N ASP A 116 15.39 -23.60 -15.09
CA ASP A 116 16.32 -23.48 -13.97
C ASP A 116 16.27 -22.09 -13.31
N GLU A 117 16.15 -21.03 -14.12
CA GLU A 117 15.97 -19.65 -13.63
C GLU A 117 14.67 -19.49 -12.82
N VAL A 118 13.56 -20.03 -13.32
CA VAL A 118 12.26 -20.02 -12.62
C VAL A 118 12.35 -20.78 -11.30
N ALA A 119 12.94 -21.97 -11.30
CA ALA A 119 13.12 -22.76 -10.07
C ALA A 119 13.99 -22.01 -9.04
N ALA A 120 15.03 -21.30 -9.49
CA ALA A 120 15.86 -20.47 -8.63
C ALA A 120 15.08 -19.28 -8.03
N LEU A 121 14.26 -18.59 -8.83
CA LEU A 121 13.39 -17.51 -8.34
C LEU A 121 12.37 -18.02 -7.31
N GLN A 122 11.67 -19.12 -7.60
CA GLN A 122 10.66 -19.70 -6.71
C GLN A 122 11.21 -20.17 -5.36
N SER A 123 12.41 -20.73 -5.37
CA SER A 123 13.09 -21.21 -4.15
C SER A 123 13.78 -20.07 -3.39
N GLY A 124 14.25 -19.03 -4.08
CA GLY A 124 14.93 -17.88 -3.49
C GLY A 124 14.00 -16.82 -2.88
N TYR A 125 12.76 -16.71 -3.36
CA TYR A 125 11.86 -15.60 -3.01
C TYR A 125 11.58 -15.47 -1.50
N GLU A 126 11.25 -16.55 -0.80
CA GLU A 126 10.96 -16.48 0.64
C GLU A 126 12.18 -15.96 1.43
N LYS A 127 13.38 -16.45 1.09
CA LYS A 127 14.62 -16.02 1.71
C LYS A 127 14.88 -14.54 1.43
N TRP A 128 14.66 -14.10 0.19
CA TRP A 128 14.77 -12.69 -0.19
C TRP A 128 13.77 -11.82 0.59
N LEU A 129 12.51 -12.24 0.70
CA LEU A 129 11.45 -11.50 1.37
C LEU A 129 11.76 -11.33 2.87
N ARG A 130 12.16 -12.42 3.55
CA ARG A 130 12.58 -12.36 4.96
C ARG A 130 13.78 -11.44 5.15
N ALA A 131 14.81 -11.56 4.31
CA ALA A 131 15.98 -10.68 4.40
C ALA A 131 15.63 -9.21 4.15
N ARG A 132 14.63 -8.92 3.31
CA ARG A 132 14.12 -7.55 3.08
C ARG A 132 13.38 -7.01 4.31
N LEU A 133 12.54 -7.82 4.95
CA LEU A 133 11.81 -7.46 6.18
C LEU A 133 12.75 -7.29 7.39
N ASP A 134 13.72 -8.21 7.56
CA ASP A 134 14.69 -8.17 8.66
C ASP A 134 15.55 -6.90 8.61
N ARG A 135 15.94 -6.45 7.42
CA ARG A 135 16.74 -5.23 7.23
C ARG A 135 16.08 -3.98 7.76
N VAL A 136 14.75 -3.93 7.76
CA VAL A 136 13.99 -2.78 8.31
C VAL A 136 13.54 -3.00 9.75
N GLY A 137 14.01 -4.06 10.41
CA GLY A 137 13.66 -4.39 11.78
C GLY A 137 12.20 -4.84 11.93
N ALA A 138 11.58 -5.37 10.87
CA ALA A 138 10.25 -5.93 10.96
C ALA A 138 10.24 -7.15 11.89
N VAL A 139 9.18 -7.30 12.67
CA VAL A 139 8.98 -8.45 13.54
C VAL A 139 8.11 -9.47 12.80
N THR A 140 8.71 -10.60 12.44
CA THR A 140 7.94 -11.75 11.93
C THR A 140 7.23 -12.43 13.10
N LEU A 141 5.90 -12.39 13.13
CA LEU A 141 5.13 -13.01 14.20
C LEU A 141 5.02 -14.51 13.95
N PRO A 142 5.34 -15.38 14.94
CA PRO A 142 5.22 -16.82 14.75
C PRO A 142 3.76 -17.23 14.52
N LEU A 143 3.56 -18.45 14.03
CA LEU A 143 2.23 -19.06 14.01
C LEU A 143 1.61 -19.03 15.41
N PRO A 144 0.29 -18.76 15.51
CA PRO A 144 -0.35 -18.61 16.81
C PRO A 144 -0.39 -19.95 17.54
N ARG A 145 -0.39 -19.89 18.88
CA ARG A 145 -0.54 -21.06 19.75
C ARG A 145 -1.97 -21.64 19.71
N MET A 146 -2.91 -20.92 19.11
CA MET A 146 -4.30 -21.34 18.91
C MET A 146 -4.41 -22.75 18.31
N SER A 147 -5.14 -23.63 19.00
CA SER A 147 -5.37 -25.01 18.58
C SER A 147 -6.44 -25.11 17.49
N HIS A 148 -6.38 -26.17 16.69
CA HIS A 148 -7.41 -26.47 15.68
C HIS A 148 -8.81 -26.61 16.31
N LYS A 149 -8.89 -27.10 17.56
CA LYS A 149 -10.15 -27.22 18.30
C LYS A 149 -10.76 -25.85 18.59
N GLU A 150 -9.95 -24.86 18.92
CA GLU A 150 -10.40 -23.49 19.17
C GLU A 150 -10.86 -22.83 17.87
N ILE A 151 -10.10 -22.99 16.79
CA ILE A 151 -10.46 -22.49 15.45
C ILE A 151 -11.81 -23.08 15.01
N LEU A 152 -11.96 -24.40 15.09
CA LEU A 152 -13.22 -25.08 14.78
C LEU A 152 -14.37 -24.57 15.67
N GLY A 153 -14.09 -24.34 16.96
CA GLY A 153 -15.07 -23.77 17.88
C GLY A 153 -15.57 -22.38 17.43
N ARG A 154 -14.65 -21.49 17.01
CA ARG A 154 -15.01 -20.16 16.48
C ARG A 154 -15.80 -20.27 15.17
N MET A 155 -15.33 -21.13 14.27
CA MET A 155 -15.98 -21.40 12.99
C MET A 155 -17.43 -21.89 13.18
N LEU A 156 -17.66 -22.83 14.11
CA LEU A 156 -19.00 -23.35 14.41
C LEU A 156 -19.92 -22.33 15.09
N ARG A 157 -19.35 -21.33 15.78
CA ARG A 157 -20.10 -20.21 16.37
C ARG A 157 -20.23 -19.01 15.44
N GLU A 158 -19.68 -19.13 14.23
CA GLU A 158 -19.69 -18.06 13.23
C GLU A 158 -19.08 -16.74 13.77
N GLU A 159 -18.09 -16.88 14.66
CA GLU A 159 -17.34 -15.76 15.22
C GLU A 159 -16.33 -15.23 14.20
N ARG A 160 -16.21 -13.91 14.08
CA ARG A 160 -15.24 -13.27 13.17
C ARG A 160 -13.83 -13.86 13.33
N PRO A 161 -13.07 -14.05 12.24
CA PRO A 161 -13.39 -13.68 10.85
C PRO A 161 -14.31 -14.67 10.12
N PHE A 162 -14.77 -15.73 10.78
CA PHE A 162 -15.78 -16.61 10.20
C PHE A 162 -17.14 -15.88 10.13
N ARG A 163 -17.97 -16.23 9.15
CA ARG A 163 -19.30 -15.63 8.96
C ARG A 163 -20.38 -16.68 8.80
N ALA A 164 -21.59 -16.30 9.20
CA ALA A 164 -22.80 -17.02 8.85
C ALA A 164 -22.95 -17.08 7.33
N LYS A 165 -23.16 -18.27 6.78
CA LYS A 165 -23.40 -18.44 5.34
C LYS A 165 -24.77 -17.88 4.95
N GLY A 166 -24.82 -16.60 4.60
CA GLY A 166 -25.90 -16.03 3.79
C GLY A 166 -25.90 -16.65 2.38
N GLY A 167 -27.07 -17.02 1.87
CA GLY A 167 -27.23 -17.95 0.73
C GLY A 167 -26.47 -17.58 -0.55
N GLY A 168 -25.79 -18.58 -1.13
CA GLY A 168 -25.38 -18.60 -2.54
C GLY A 168 -23.89 -18.66 -2.86
N GLY A 169 -22.97 -18.46 -1.90
CA GLY A 169 -21.52 -18.41 -2.15
C GLY A 169 -20.80 -19.76 -2.03
N LYS A 170 -19.77 -19.97 -2.87
CA LYS A 170 -18.93 -21.18 -3.01
C LYS A 170 -18.45 -21.75 -1.66
N LYS A 171 -18.35 -23.09 -1.58
CA LYS A 171 -17.75 -23.81 -0.46
C LYS A 171 -16.22 -23.60 -0.45
N GLY A 172 -15.71 -22.88 0.54
CA GLY A 172 -14.28 -22.75 0.86
C GLY A 172 -14.07 -22.41 2.34
N SER A 173 -12.85 -22.62 2.83
CA SER A 173 -12.39 -22.35 4.21
C SER A 173 -12.17 -20.85 4.46
N ASP A 174 -13.14 -20.02 4.09
CA ASP A 174 -13.06 -18.56 4.15
C ASP A 174 -13.00 -18.15 5.62
N GLY A 175 -11.84 -17.62 6.05
CA GLY A 175 -11.59 -17.22 7.43
C GLY A 175 -10.53 -18.05 8.18
N TYR A 176 -10.14 -19.26 7.72
CA TYR A 176 -9.12 -20.05 8.45
C TYR A 176 -7.76 -19.33 8.48
N ARG A 177 -7.34 -18.77 7.35
CA ARG A 177 -6.10 -18.01 7.26
C ARG A 177 -6.21 -16.68 8.01
N ASP A 178 -7.33 -16.00 7.85
CA ASP A 178 -7.63 -14.73 8.52
C ASP A 178 -7.60 -14.85 10.04
N ILE A 179 -8.11 -15.96 10.61
CA ILE A 179 -8.05 -16.17 12.06
C ILE A 179 -6.62 -16.42 12.52
N LEU A 180 -5.78 -17.09 11.72
CA LEU A 180 -4.37 -17.29 12.08
C LEU A 180 -3.59 -15.98 12.05
N ILE A 181 -3.85 -15.12 11.05
CA ILE A 181 -3.28 -13.77 10.95
C ILE A 181 -3.67 -12.97 12.19
N TRP A 182 -4.97 -12.88 12.50
CA TRP A 182 -5.43 -12.15 13.67
C TRP A 182 -4.90 -12.73 14.99
N ALA A 183 -4.94 -14.05 15.14
CA ALA A 183 -4.45 -14.70 16.37
C ALA A 183 -2.96 -14.44 16.60
N SER A 184 -2.14 -14.42 15.54
CA SER A 184 -0.70 -14.09 15.65
C SER A 184 -0.52 -12.65 16.16
N ILE A 185 -1.26 -11.72 15.59
CA ILE A 185 -1.25 -10.29 15.99
C ILE A 185 -1.75 -10.14 17.42
N ALA A 186 -2.83 -10.81 17.79
CA ALA A 186 -3.45 -10.67 19.09
C ALA A 186 -2.63 -11.31 20.21
N GLU A 187 -2.04 -12.50 19.98
CA GLU A 187 -1.13 -13.14 20.94
C GLU A 187 0.11 -12.27 21.19
N HIS A 188 0.75 -11.80 20.12
CA HIS A 188 1.91 -10.92 20.26
C HIS A 188 1.53 -9.56 20.87
N GLY A 189 0.39 -9.00 20.47
CA GLY A 189 -0.17 -7.76 20.98
C GLY A 189 -0.46 -7.81 22.47
N ALA A 190 -1.08 -8.89 22.96
CA ALA A 190 -1.35 -9.09 24.38
C ALA A 190 -0.07 -9.15 25.23
N GLU A 191 1.04 -9.62 24.66
CA GLU A 191 2.33 -9.70 25.33
C GLU A 191 3.12 -8.37 25.28
N HIS A 192 2.93 -7.54 24.25
CA HIS A 192 3.83 -6.40 23.95
C HIS A 192 3.17 -5.02 23.89
N LEU A 193 1.84 -4.94 23.81
CA LEU A 193 1.10 -3.67 23.72
C LEU A 193 0.43 -3.34 25.06
N GLY A 194 0.54 -2.08 25.45
CA GLY A 194 -0.22 -1.49 26.54
C GLY A 194 -1.40 -0.65 26.04
N PRO A 195 -2.23 -0.13 26.95
CA PRO A 195 -3.40 0.68 26.62
C PRO A 195 -3.08 1.98 25.87
N GLU A 196 -1.86 2.49 26.04
CA GLU A 196 -1.38 3.72 25.38
C GLU A 196 -0.76 3.46 24.01
N ASP A 197 -0.65 2.20 23.58
CA ASP A 197 -0.15 1.85 22.25
C ASP A 197 -1.28 1.90 21.22
N THR A 198 -0.91 2.21 19.98
CA THR A 198 -1.81 2.14 18.82
C THR A 198 -1.33 1.06 17.86
N LEU A 199 -2.23 0.13 17.53
CA LEU A 199 -2.07 -0.89 16.51
C LEU A 199 -2.88 -0.50 15.26
N TYR A 200 -2.19 -0.30 14.16
CA TYR A 200 -2.77 -0.17 12.83
C TYR A 200 -2.79 -1.53 12.16
N PHE A 201 -3.98 -2.08 11.91
CA PHE A 201 -4.15 -3.33 11.18
C PHE A 201 -4.52 -3.04 9.73
N ILE A 202 -3.59 -3.32 8.81
CA ILE A 202 -3.75 -3.05 7.38
C ILE A 202 -4.34 -4.29 6.72
N THR A 203 -5.59 -4.19 6.27
CA THR A 203 -6.30 -5.27 5.56
C THR A 203 -7.39 -4.67 4.69
N ASN A 204 -7.56 -5.15 3.45
CA ASN A 204 -8.72 -4.75 2.64
C ASN A 204 -10.00 -5.54 2.98
N LYS A 205 -9.92 -6.55 3.87
CA LYS A 205 -11.04 -7.46 4.22
C LYS A 205 -11.97 -6.90 5.28
N HIS A 206 -12.58 -5.75 4.98
CA HIS A 206 -13.45 -5.02 5.90
C HIS A 206 -14.50 -5.92 6.54
N SER A 207 -15.14 -6.71 5.70
CA SER A 207 -16.28 -7.47 6.13
C SER A 207 -15.90 -8.68 6.97
N ASP A 208 -14.61 -9.09 7.08
CA ASP A 208 -14.16 -10.20 7.94
C ASP A 208 -13.71 -9.72 9.32
N PHE A 209 -13.20 -8.50 9.41
CA PHE A 209 -12.59 -8.00 10.64
C PHE A 209 -13.39 -6.90 11.36
N CYS A 210 -14.39 -6.30 10.72
CA CYS A 210 -15.19 -5.22 11.32
C CYS A 210 -16.59 -5.68 11.78
N GLU A 211 -17.14 -4.95 12.74
CA GLU A 211 -18.48 -5.19 13.32
C GLU A 211 -19.59 -4.90 12.29
N ASP A 212 -19.53 -3.73 11.65
CA ASP A 212 -20.36 -3.32 10.52
C ASP A 212 -19.52 -3.39 9.24
N GLN A 213 -20.14 -3.39 8.05
CA GLN A 213 -19.46 -3.16 6.77
C GLN A 213 -19.23 -1.68 6.47
N LYS A 214 -19.75 -0.77 7.32
CA LYS A 214 -19.67 0.69 7.14
C LYS A 214 -18.68 1.39 8.09
N THR A 215 -18.03 0.66 8.98
CA THR A 215 -17.12 1.23 9.98
C THR A 215 -15.77 0.52 9.98
N ASP A 216 -14.68 1.28 10.04
CA ASP A 216 -13.32 0.75 10.23
C ASP A 216 -13.05 0.27 11.67
N THR A 217 -14.12 0.04 12.44
CA THR A 217 -14.03 -0.45 13.82
C THR A 217 -13.87 -1.97 13.82
N VAL A 218 -12.70 -2.43 14.24
CA VAL A 218 -12.41 -3.86 14.43
C VAL A 218 -13.45 -4.47 15.38
N ALA A 219 -13.96 -5.65 15.00
CA ALA A 219 -15.03 -6.35 15.69
C ALA A 219 -14.68 -6.59 17.16
N ARG A 220 -15.66 -6.46 18.04
CA ARG A 220 -15.40 -6.49 19.49
C ARG A 220 -14.88 -7.85 19.97
N ALA A 221 -15.36 -8.92 19.36
CA ALA A 221 -14.87 -10.28 19.62
C ALA A 221 -13.37 -10.43 19.31
N LEU A 222 -12.88 -9.73 18.28
CA LEU A 222 -11.47 -9.70 17.91
C LEU A 222 -10.68 -8.84 18.89
N LEU A 223 -11.17 -7.65 19.26
CA LEU A 223 -10.50 -6.80 20.25
C LEU A 223 -10.28 -7.52 21.58
N ALA A 224 -11.25 -8.32 22.04
CA ALA A 224 -11.11 -9.14 23.24
C ALA A 224 -9.88 -10.08 23.19
N ASP A 225 -9.40 -10.45 21.99
CA ASP A 225 -8.22 -11.29 21.83
C ASP A 225 -6.93 -10.66 22.32
N LEU A 226 -6.83 -9.34 22.25
CA LEU A 226 -5.65 -8.57 22.68
C LEU A 226 -5.49 -8.49 24.21
N THR A 227 -6.45 -8.99 24.98
CA THR A 227 -6.38 -8.97 26.45
C THR A 227 -5.59 -10.13 27.06
N GLY A 228 -5.17 -11.12 26.25
CA GLY A 228 -4.47 -12.32 26.73
C GLY A 228 -5.33 -13.30 27.55
N GLN A 229 -6.64 -13.06 27.67
CA GLN A 229 -7.53 -13.90 28.46
C GLN A 229 -7.90 -15.23 27.76
N PRO A 230 -8.33 -16.27 28.50
CA PRO A 230 -8.78 -17.51 27.87
C PRO A 230 -10.09 -17.31 27.07
N PRO A 231 -10.37 -18.16 26.06
CA PRO A 231 -11.53 -17.99 25.16
C PRO A 231 -12.89 -17.88 25.86
N GLN A 232 -13.05 -18.55 27.00
CA GLN A 232 -14.30 -18.56 27.78
C GLN A 232 -14.59 -17.19 28.39
N ASP A 233 -13.56 -16.52 28.91
CA ASP A 233 -13.69 -15.19 29.49
C ASP A 233 -13.86 -14.14 28.40
N LYS A 234 -13.19 -14.31 27.25
CA LYS A 234 -13.36 -13.48 26.04
C LYS A 234 -14.81 -13.46 25.55
N GLN A 235 -15.52 -14.58 25.66
CA GLN A 235 -16.93 -14.66 25.26
C GLN A 235 -17.85 -13.80 26.12
N VAL A 236 -17.53 -13.66 27.42
CA VAL A 236 -18.24 -12.76 28.34
C VAL A 236 -18.03 -11.30 27.94
N TYR A 237 -16.82 -10.93 27.51
CA TYR A 237 -16.54 -9.60 26.95
C TYR A 237 -17.19 -9.37 25.59
N ALA A 238 -17.37 -10.39 24.77
CA ALA A 238 -18.08 -10.23 23.50
C ALA A 238 -19.59 -10.02 23.72
N MET A 239 -20.19 -10.71 24.70
CA MET A 239 -21.65 -10.71 24.92
C MET A 239 -22.18 -9.68 25.94
N GLY A 240 -21.35 -9.15 26.86
CA GLY A 240 -21.80 -8.23 27.92
C GLY A 240 -21.20 -6.83 27.83
N PHE A 241 -21.99 -5.77 28.02
CA PHE A 241 -21.62 -4.33 27.99
C PHE A 241 -20.50 -3.88 28.97
N GLN A 242 -19.62 -4.76 29.45
CA GLN A 242 -18.44 -4.33 30.19
C GLN A 242 -17.47 -3.60 29.25
N PRO A 243 -17.13 -2.34 29.55
CA PRO A 243 -16.12 -1.61 28.78
C PRO A 243 -14.79 -2.37 28.85
N LEU A 244 -14.13 -2.53 27.72
CA LEU A 244 -12.74 -3.01 27.65
C LEU A 244 -11.74 -1.91 28.08
N ASP A 245 -12.27 -0.80 28.59
CA ASP A 245 -11.57 0.45 28.85
C ASP A 245 -10.33 0.25 29.73
N GLY A 246 -9.19 0.71 29.22
CA GLY A 246 -7.92 0.78 29.94
C GLY A 246 -7.07 -0.50 29.95
N LYS A 247 -7.43 -1.54 29.18
CA LYS A 247 -6.61 -2.78 29.07
C LYS A 247 -6.18 -3.18 27.66
N ILE A 248 -6.69 -2.52 26.62
CA ILE A 248 -6.42 -2.89 25.23
C ILE A 248 -5.80 -1.68 24.53
N PRO A 249 -4.76 -1.86 23.69
CA PRO A 249 -4.29 -0.80 22.81
C PRO A 249 -5.41 -0.25 21.92
N ALA A 250 -5.28 0.99 21.47
CA ALA A 250 -6.13 1.49 20.40
C ALA A 250 -5.87 0.66 19.13
N VAL A 251 -6.90 0.12 18.50
CA VAL A 251 -6.78 -0.61 17.23
C VAL A 251 -7.52 0.15 16.15
N GLN A 252 -6.82 0.45 15.05
CA GLN A 252 -7.39 1.10 13.88
C GLN A 252 -7.17 0.21 12.66
N ARG A 253 -8.23 -0.09 11.93
CA ARG A 253 -8.11 -0.75 10.62
C ARG A 253 -7.84 0.31 9.56
N LEU A 254 -6.93 -0.01 8.64
CA LEU A 254 -6.79 0.70 7.37
C LEU A 254 -6.93 -0.30 6.22
N ASP A 255 -7.53 0.13 5.12
CA ASP A 255 -7.74 -0.66 3.92
C ASP A 255 -6.47 -0.87 3.09
N LYS A 256 -5.57 0.12 3.07
CA LYS A 256 -4.32 0.11 2.32
C LYS A 256 -3.17 0.70 3.14
N LEU A 257 -1.95 0.21 2.90
CA LEU A 257 -0.74 0.71 3.56
C LEU A 257 -0.46 2.19 3.26
N ALA A 258 -0.81 2.65 2.05
CA ALA A 258 -0.66 4.04 1.63
C ALA A 258 -1.37 5.05 2.57
N ASN A 259 -2.45 4.63 3.23
CA ASN A 259 -3.23 5.51 4.11
C ASN A 259 -2.50 5.84 5.42
N LEU A 260 -1.44 5.09 5.78
CA LEU A 260 -0.56 5.47 6.88
C LEU A 260 0.15 6.80 6.63
N ALA A 261 0.35 7.22 5.37
CA ALA A 261 1.02 8.49 5.06
C ALA A 261 0.21 9.72 5.52
N GLN A 262 -1.07 9.54 5.82
CA GLN A 262 -1.94 10.59 6.37
C GLN A 262 -1.82 10.70 7.90
N ILE A 263 -1.27 9.66 8.55
CA ILE A 263 -1.25 9.48 10.01
C ILE A 263 0.16 9.64 10.56
N LEU A 264 1.12 8.97 9.92
CA LEU A 264 2.52 8.98 10.30
C LEU A 264 3.19 10.24 9.77
N PRO A 265 4.22 10.75 10.47
CA PRO A 265 4.93 11.92 10.02
C PRO A 265 5.50 11.68 8.62
N LYS A 266 5.22 12.62 7.72
CA LYS A 266 6.05 12.79 6.53
C LYS A 266 7.47 13.02 7.05
N SER A 267 8.45 12.30 6.51
CA SER A 267 9.85 12.25 6.97
C SER A 267 10.61 13.59 6.93
N ALA A 268 9.89 14.69 6.67
CA ALA A 268 10.24 16.09 6.40
C ALA A 268 11.09 16.83 7.44
N GLN A 269 11.83 16.11 8.28
CA GLN A 269 12.86 16.66 9.15
C GLN A 269 14.28 16.21 8.76
N ASP A 270 14.43 15.36 7.74
CA ASP A 270 15.75 14.98 7.25
C ASP A 270 16.40 16.16 6.51
N ALA A 271 17.63 16.51 6.91
CA ALA A 271 18.36 17.62 6.29
C ALA A 271 18.61 17.37 4.80
N ALA A 272 18.78 16.11 4.38
CA ALA A 272 18.93 15.75 2.98
C ALA A 272 17.65 15.98 2.17
N GLU A 273 16.49 15.61 2.74
CA GLU A 273 15.17 15.83 2.15
C GLU A 273 14.88 17.33 1.97
N LEU A 274 15.11 18.13 3.02
CA LEU A 274 14.93 19.59 2.97
C LEU A 274 15.86 20.25 1.96
N THR A 275 17.13 19.83 1.91
CA THR A 275 18.11 20.38 0.97
C THR A 275 17.72 20.07 -0.47
N PHE A 276 17.26 18.84 -0.75
CA PHE A 276 16.80 18.48 -2.08
C PHE A 276 15.54 19.24 -2.47
N GLN A 277 14.57 19.35 -1.57
CA GLN A 277 13.32 20.07 -1.84
C GLN A 277 13.58 21.56 -2.14
N ASP A 278 14.51 22.19 -1.41
CA ASP A 278 14.95 23.57 -1.68
C ASP A 278 15.65 23.70 -3.03
N ARG A 279 16.52 22.74 -3.38
CA ARG A 279 17.15 22.69 -4.72
C ARG A 279 16.11 22.51 -5.82
N LEU A 280 15.14 21.62 -5.68
CA LEU A 280 14.08 21.45 -6.67
C LEU A 280 13.26 22.75 -6.86
N ALA A 281 13.09 23.52 -5.79
CA ALA A 281 12.42 24.82 -5.83
C ALA A 281 13.27 25.95 -6.45
N THR A 282 14.60 25.87 -6.43
CA THR A 282 15.51 26.95 -6.84
C THR A 282 16.29 26.66 -8.13
N ASP A 283 16.68 25.41 -8.36
CA ASP A 283 17.50 24.94 -9.47
C ASP A 283 16.65 24.64 -10.71
N VAL A 284 16.72 25.54 -11.70
CA VAL A 284 16.02 25.40 -12.97
C VAL A 284 16.48 24.17 -13.75
N HIS A 285 17.77 23.83 -13.72
CA HIS A 285 18.31 22.69 -14.47
C HIS A 285 17.78 21.37 -13.92
N LEU A 286 17.72 21.22 -12.59
CA LEU A 286 17.15 20.04 -11.95
C LEU A 286 15.68 19.86 -12.33
N ARG A 287 14.89 20.95 -12.33
CA ARG A 287 13.49 20.89 -12.77
C ARG A 287 13.33 20.50 -14.23
N THR A 288 14.11 21.10 -15.13
CA THR A 288 14.05 20.76 -16.56
C THR A 288 14.42 19.30 -16.79
N ARG A 289 15.42 18.77 -16.07
CA ARG A 289 15.77 17.35 -16.14
C ARG A 289 14.66 16.44 -15.61
N LEU A 290 14.02 16.80 -14.50
CA LEU A 290 12.88 16.05 -13.98
C LEU A 290 11.71 16.04 -14.97
N GLN A 291 11.39 17.19 -15.57
CA GLN A 291 10.36 17.28 -16.61
C GLN A 291 10.69 16.40 -17.82
N GLN A 292 11.95 16.40 -18.26
CA GLN A 292 12.40 15.54 -19.35
C GLN A 292 12.31 14.06 -18.96
N ALA A 293 12.74 13.67 -17.75
CA ALA A 293 12.65 12.29 -17.28
C ALA A 293 11.20 11.82 -17.20
N VAL A 294 10.27 12.66 -16.73
CA VAL A 294 8.83 12.34 -16.72
C VAL A 294 8.32 12.13 -18.14
N LYS A 295 8.72 12.98 -19.08
CA LYS A 295 8.35 12.82 -20.49
C LYS A 295 8.89 11.52 -21.07
N ASP A 296 10.17 11.22 -20.88
CA ASP A 296 10.81 10.00 -21.37
C ASP A 296 10.12 8.76 -20.78
N ALA A 297 9.81 8.77 -19.48
CA ALA A 297 9.05 7.70 -18.84
C ALA A 297 7.65 7.55 -19.44
N CYS A 298 6.98 8.64 -19.81
CA CYS A 298 5.67 8.60 -20.48
C CYS A 298 5.76 8.02 -21.90
N ASP A 299 6.81 8.36 -22.64
CA ASP A 299 7.05 7.81 -23.98
C ASP A 299 7.28 6.28 -23.91
N GLU A 300 7.91 5.77 -22.84
CA GLU A 300 8.10 4.33 -22.60
C GLU A 300 6.82 3.57 -22.17
N LEU A 301 5.79 4.29 -21.75
CA LEU A 301 4.49 3.72 -21.40
C LEU A 301 3.59 3.53 -22.64
N ALA A 302 3.86 4.25 -23.73
CA ALA A 302 3.09 4.14 -24.96
C ALA A 302 3.07 2.70 -25.50
N GLY A 303 1.91 2.27 -25.97
CA GLY A 303 1.61 0.92 -26.47
C GLY A 303 1.31 -0.12 -25.39
N ARG A 304 1.41 0.22 -24.10
CA ARG A 304 1.06 -0.71 -23.01
C ARG A 304 -0.45 -0.82 -22.82
N GLU A 305 -0.91 -2.02 -22.45
CA GLU A 305 -2.30 -2.27 -22.08
C GLU A 305 -2.64 -1.54 -20.78
N ILE A 306 -3.87 -1.07 -20.64
CA ILE A 306 -4.41 -0.46 -19.42
C ILE A 306 -5.26 -1.52 -18.73
N ASP A 307 -5.11 -1.65 -17.41
CA ASP A 307 -5.96 -2.58 -16.66
C ASP A 307 -7.39 -2.04 -16.58
N ASP A 308 -8.33 -2.83 -17.11
CA ASP A 308 -9.75 -2.52 -17.03
C ASP A 308 -10.30 -2.92 -15.65
N VAL A 309 -10.90 -1.95 -14.95
CA VAL A 309 -11.52 -2.12 -13.64
C VAL A 309 -12.59 -3.24 -13.64
N ASP A 310 -13.25 -3.47 -14.78
CA ASP A 310 -14.29 -4.48 -14.91
C ASP A 310 -13.76 -5.87 -15.30
N ARG A 311 -12.49 -5.97 -15.75
CA ARG A 311 -11.82 -7.28 -15.89
C ARG A 311 -11.53 -7.81 -14.49
N VAL A 312 -12.34 -8.78 -14.06
CA VAL A 312 -12.13 -9.59 -12.84
C VAL A 312 -10.92 -10.52 -12.98
N GLU A 313 -9.90 -10.14 -13.75
CA GLU A 313 -8.58 -10.73 -13.59
C GLU A 313 -8.01 -10.08 -12.32
N PRO A 314 -7.86 -10.82 -11.22
CA PRO A 314 -7.43 -10.23 -9.95
C PRO A 314 -6.02 -9.60 -10.01
N TYR A 315 -5.34 -9.70 -11.15
CA TYR A 315 -3.95 -9.30 -11.37
C TYR A 315 -3.73 -8.89 -12.84
N GLY A 316 -4.23 -7.72 -13.20
CA GLY A 316 -3.88 -7.11 -14.49
C GLY A 316 -2.38 -6.86 -14.60
N ALA A 317 -1.83 -7.04 -15.81
CA ALA A 317 -0.42 -6.76 -16.12
C ALA A 317 -0.27 -5.42 -16.85
N GLY A 318 -1.38 -4.73 -17.07
CA GLY A 318 -1.44 -3.42 -17.69
C GLY A 318 -1.08 -2.32 -16.71
N LEU A 319 -1.25 -1.09 -17.18
CA LEU A 319 -1.04 0.10 -16.39
C LEU A 319 -2.21 0.32 -15.44
N ASP A 320 -1.90 0.61 -14.18
CA ASP A 320 -2.88 0.88 -13.12
C ASP A 320 -3.44 2.31 -13.27
N PHE A 321 -4.54 2.42 -14.02
CA PHE A 321 -5.33 3.65 -14.12
C PHE A 321 -6.50 3.58 -13.13
N ASP A 322 -6.18 3.77 -11.84
CA ASP A 322 -7.10 3.82 -10.70
C ASP A 322 -8.44 4.49 -11.10
N GLU A 323 -9.54 3.74 -10.99
CA GLU A 323 -10.92 4.21 -11.23
C GLU A 323 -11.26 4.64 -12.67
N LEU A 324 -10.34 4.51 -13.64
CA LEU A 324 -10.63 4.82 -15.03
C LEU A 324 -11.46 3.70 -15.67
N ARG A 325 -12.78 3.89 -15.71
CA ARG A 325 -13.68 2.99 -16.43
C ARG A 325 -13.65 3.30 -17.92
N LEU A 326 -13.06 2.40 -18.69
CA LEU A 326 -13.01 2.48 -20.13
C LEU A 326 -14.02 1.49 -20.71
N PRO A 327 -14.99 1.92 -21.53
CA PRO A 327 -15.92 1.01 -22.21
C PRO A 327 -15.23 0.28 -23.38
N LEU A 328 -13.91 0.10 -23.32
CA LEU A 328 -13.09 -0.44 -24.40
C LEU A 328 -12.65 -1.86 -24.06
N ALA A 329 -12.74 -2.76 -25.02
CA ALA A 329 -12.03 -4.02 -25.03
C ALA A 329 -10.56 -3.79 -25.40
N ASP A 330 -9.66 -4.42 -24.64
CA ASP A 330 -8.20 -4.34 -24.79
C ASP A 330 -7.68 -2.89 -24.85
N PRO A 331 -8.01 -2.03 -23.86
CA PRO A 331 -7.58 -0.65 -23.87
C PRO A 331 -6.06 -0.54 -23.81
N ARG A 332 -5.50 0.33 -24.63
CA ARG A 332 -4.06 0.60 -24.70
C ARG A 332 -3.80 2.08 -24.63
N LEU A 333 -2.66 2.42 -24.07
CA LEU A 333 -2.19 3.78 -24.03
C LEU A 333 -1.49 4.13 -25.34
N ALA A 334 -2.12 4.94 -26.20
CA ALA A 334 -1.52 5.38 -27.46
C ALA A 334 -0.40 6.40 -27.23
N ALA A 335 -0.63 7.39 -26.36
CA ALA A 335 0.34 8.42 -26.00
C ALA A 335 -0.03 9.09 -24.65
N ILE A 336 0.92 9.81 -24.06
CA ILE A 336 0.68 10.67 -22.90
C ILE A 336 1.30 12.04 -23.16
N ASP A 337 0.47 13.09 -23.15
CA ASP A 337 0.92 14.47 -23.23
C ASP A 337 1.01 15.08 -21.84
N VAL A 338 2.21 15.09 -21.26
CA VAL A 338 2.46 15.66 -19.93
C VAL A 338 2.47 17.18 -19.97
N HIS A 339 1.80 17.81 -19.00
CA HIS A 339 1.92 19.26 -18.78
C HIS A 339 3.18 19.55 -17.94
N PRO A 340 4.27 20.10 -18.51
CA PRO A 340 5.56 20.21 -17.82
C PRO A 340 5.48 21.12 -16.57
N ASP A 341 4.60 22.11 -16.59
CA ASP A 341 4.44 23.07 -15.49
C ASP A 341 3.70 22.50 -14.28
N THR A 342 3.14 21.29 -14.39
CA THR A 342 2.42 20.60 -13.30
C THR A 342 3.29 19.55 -12.61
N VAL A 343 4.50 19.29 -13.13
CA VAL A 343 5.44 18.33 -12.53
C VAL A 343 5.86 18.82 -11.14
N ARG A 344 5.58 18.03 -10.11
CA ARG A 344 5.99 18.25 -8.72
C ARG A 344 6.69 17.00 -8.21
N ALA A 345 7.67 17.17 -7.33
CA ALA A 345 8.23 16.06 -6.57
C ALA A 345 8.16 16.35 -5.08
N ALA A 346 7.90 15.30 -4.31
CA ALA A 346 7.95 15.31 -2.86
C ALA A 346 8.86 14.16 -2.41
N VAL A 347 10.07 14.51 -1.93
CA VAL A 347 10.96 13.52 -1.31
C VAL A 347 10.34 13.07 0.00
N TYR A 348 10.47 11.79 0.30
CA TYR A 348 9.92 11.21 1.51
C TYR A 348 10.90 10.30 2.25
N GLY A 349 12.11 10.13 1.75
CA GLY A 349 13.14 9.38 2.45
C GLY A 349 14.33 9.04 1.58
N THR A 350 15.10 8.07 2.04
CA THR A 350 16.23 7.47 1.34
C THR A 350 15.98 5.99 1.16
N ASP A 351 16.43 5.41 0.04
CA ASP A 351 16.38 3.97 -0.15
C ASP A 351 17.51 3.33 0.65
N PRO A 352 17.19 2.59 1.73
CA PRO A 352 18.20 1.94 2.54
C PRO A 352 18.90 0.78 1.83
N ASP A 353 18.38 0.33 0.68
CA ASP A 353 18.90 -0.81 -0.05
C ASP A 353 19.70 -0.42 -1.29
N ALA A 354 19.77 0.86 -1.63
CA ALA A 354 20.55 1.35 -2.74
C ALA A 354 22.00 1.63 -2.33
N GLU A 355 22.96 1.22 -3.16
CA GLU A 355 24.37 1.58 -3.05
C GLU A 355 24.81 2.24 -4.38
N PRO A 356 25.05 3.56 -4.44
CA PRO A 356 24.96 4.54 -3.34
C PRO A 356 23.52 4.78 -2.86
N VAL A 357 23.36 5.30 -1.63
CA VAL A 357 22.06 5.61 -1.02
C VAL A 357 21.30 6.59 -1.91
N GLN A 358 20.14 6.21 -2.42
CA GLN A 358 19.31 7.07 -3.27
C GLN A 358 18.25 7.83 -2.44
N LEU A 359 17.85 9.02 -2.86
CA LEU A 359 16.64 9.67 -2.34
C LEU A 359 15.40 9.05 -2.98
N LEU A 360 14.36 8.85 -2.19
CA LEU A 360 13.06 8.39 -2.65
C LEU A 360 12.08 9.57 -2.69
N ALA A 361 11.39 9.74 -3.81
CA ALA A 361 10.36 10.75 -3.97
C ALA A 361 9.14 10.23 -4.68
N THR A 362 8.01 10.89 -4.47
CA THR A 362 6.84 10.78 -5.34
C THR A 362 6.86 11.95 -6.31
N VAL A 363 6.76 11.65 -7.61
CA VAL A 363 6.65 12.67 -8.66
C VAL A 363 5.23 12.64 -9.21
N THR A 364 4.55 13.77 -9.21
CA THR A 364 3.20 13.92 -9.75
C THR A 364 3.21 14.84 -10.95
N ALA A 365 2.47 14.49 -12.00
CA ALA A 365 2.30 15.33 -13.18
C ALA A 365 0.87 15.19 -13.74
N GLU A 366 0.23 16.31 -14.06
CA GLU A 366 -1.01 16.31 -14.84
C GLU A 366 -0.65 16.04 -16.32
N ALA A 367 -1.46 15.21 -16.97
CA ALA A 367 -1.26 14.81 -18.36
C ALA A 367 -2.58 14.52 -19.06
N GLU A 368 -2.56 14.50 -20.38
CA GLU A 368 -3.62 13.96 -21.22
C GLU A 368 -3.21 12.56 -21.70
N ALA A 369 -3.90 11.52 -21.23
CA ALA A 369 -3.70 10.15 -21.67
C ALA A 369 -4.57 9.87 -22.90
N HIS A 370 -3.94 9.57 -24.03
CA HIS A 370 -4.61 9.14 -25.24
C HIS A 370 -4.74 7.63 -25.21
N VAL A 371 -5.98 7.15 -25.20
CA VAL A 371 -6.32 5.75 -25.07
C VAL A 371 -6.97 5.27 -26.35
N GLU A 372 -6.56 4.10 -26.81
CA GLU A 372 -7.13 3.39 -27.95
C GLU A 372 -7.63 2.01 -27.52
N GLY A 373 -8.57 1.44 -28.27
CA GLY A 373 -9.07 0.09 -28.01
C GLY A 373 -10.23 -0.25 -28.93
N PHE A 374 -10.98 -1.29 -28.57
CA PHE A 374 -12.11 -1.76 -29.37
C PHE A 374 -13.43 -1.57 -28.65
N LEU A 375 -14.46 -1.13 -29.36
CA LEU A 375 -15.81 -0.97 -28.82
C LEU A 375 -16.77 -1.81 -29.65
N HIS A 376 -17.65 -2.58 -29.01
CA HIS A 376 -18.67 -3.29 -29.75
C HIS A 376 -19.72 -2.30 -30.27
N VAL A 377 -20.21 -2.48 -31.50
CA VAL A 377 -21.13 -1.52 -32.16
C VAL A 377 -22.40 -1.30 -31.34
N SER A 378 -22.87 -2.30 -30.59
CA SER A 378 -24.04 -2.16 -29.69
C SER A 378 -23.81 -1.31 -28.45
N ASP A 379 -22.55 -1.14 -28.06
CA ASP A 379 -22.16 -0.48 -26.82
C ASP A 379 -21.72 0.97 -27.09
N HIS A 380 -21.66 1.37 -28.37
CA HIS A 380 -21.39 2.74 -28.77
C HIS A 380 -22.61 3.63 -28.56
N ASP A 381 -22.40 4.68 -27.78
CA ASP A 381 -23.30 5.82 -27.65
C ASP A 381 -22.76 6.98 -28.49
N GLU A 382 -23.64 7.64 -29.26
CA GLU A 382 -23.27 8.80 -30.08
C GLU A 382 -22.73 9.96 -29.21
N ASP A 383 -23.09 9.99 -27.92
CA ASP A 383 -22.63 10.95 -26.93
C ASP A 383 -21.31 10.55 -26.23
N SER A 384 -20.61 9.50 -26.69
CA SER A 384 -19.34 9.07 -26.08
C SER A 384 -18.17 9.99 -26.40
N ASP A 385 -17.26 10.18 -25.43
CA ASP A 385 -16.01 10.95 -25.59
C ASP A 385 -14.93 10.20 -26.42
N PHE A 386 -15.33 9.25 -27.27
CA PHE A 386 -14.45 8.47 -28.12
C PHE A 386 -14.74 8.75 -29.59
N SER A 387 -13.68 9.01 -30.36
CA SER A 387 -13.75 8.94 -31.82
C SER A 387 -13.72 7.49 -32.24
N VAL A 388 -14.66 7.06 -33.08
CA VAL A 388 -14.78 5.66 -33.50
C VAL A 388 -14.62 5.50 -35.01
N SER A 389 -13.97 4.42 -35.42
CA SER A 389 -13.85 4.01 -36.82
C SER A 389 -14.25 2.54 -36.99
N LEU A 390 -15.07 2.23 -38.00
CA LEU A 390 -15.61 0.88 -38.19
C LEU A 390 -14.52 -0.06 -38.72
N VAL A 391 -14.15 -1.07 -37.91
CA VAL A 391 -13.18 -2.10 -38.30
C VAL A 391 -13.89 -3.25 -39.02
N ASN A 392 -15.05 -3.66 -38.49
CA ASN A 392 -15.92 -4.70 -39.06
C ASN A 392 -17.38 -4.47 -38.63
N ASP A 393 -18.31 -5.32 -39.08
CA ASP A 393 -19.76 -5.19 -38.83
C ASP A 393 -20.18 -5.13 -37.34
N TYR A 394 -19.29 -5.51 -36.41
CA TYR A 394 -19.57 -5.63 -34.98
C TYR A 394 -18.62 -4.83 -34.08
N THR A 395 -17.55 -4.26 -34.63
CA THR A 395 -16.49 -3.63 -33.82
C THR A 395 -16.03 -2.31 -34.41
N TYR A 396 -16.00 -1.30 -33.55
CA TYR A 396 -15.29 -0.05 -33.75
C TYR A 396 -13.89 -0.11 -33.14
N GLU A 397 -12.92 0.48 -33.81
CA GLU A 397 -11.70 0.98 -33.17
C GLU A 397 -12.03 2.36 -32.60
N ALA A 398 -11.72 2.56 -31.33
CA ALA A 398 -12.12 3.74 -30.58
C ALA A 398 -10.91 4.40 -29.96
N GLU A 399 -10.79 5.72 -30.13
CA GLU A 399 -9.72 6.55 -29.61
C GLU A 399 -10.30 7.68 -28.76
N GLY A 400 -9.72 7.97 -27.60
CA GLY A 400 -10.21 9.02 -26.73
C GLY A 400 -9.13 9.56 -25.82
N THR A 401 -9.30 10.81 -25.38
CA THR A 401 -8.36 11.47 -24.47
C THR A 401 -8.97 11.55 -23.07
N ARG A 402 -8.16 11.26 -22.05
CA ARG A 402 -8.56 11.33 -20.64
C ARG A 402 -7.55 12.17 -19.86
N PRO A 403 -8.00 13.25 -19.18
CA PRO A 403 -7.11 14.00 -18.32
C PRO A 403 -6.81 13.17 -17.06
N VAL A 404 -5.54 13.04 -16.72
CA VAL A 404 -5.07 12.21 -15.60
C VAL A 404 -4.00 12.93 -14.80
N VAL A 405 -3.85 12.52 -13.53
CA VAL A 405 -2.68 12.81 -12.70
C VAL A 405 -1.87 11.54 -12.62
N LEU A 406 -0.66 11.59 -13.14
CA LEU A 406 0.32 10.51 -13.08
C LEU A 406 1.06 10.60 -11.75
N HIS A 407 1.26 9.45 -11.10
CA HIS A 407 2.04 9.32 -9.88
C HIS A 407 3.19 8.35 -10.18
N PHE A 408 4.43 8.85 -10.06
CA PHE A 408 5.65 8.07 -10.25
C PHE A 408 6.37 7.90 -8.91
N ASN A 409 6.95 6.72 -8.72
CA ASN A 409 8.02 6.52 -7.76
C ASN A 409 9.33 6.96 -8.40
N ALA A 410 10.04 7.85 -7.73
CA ALA A 410 11.28 8.41 -8.21
C ALA A 410 12.45 8.05 -7.29
N ARG A 411 13.57 7.62 -7.89
CA ARG A 411 14.85 7.51 -7.19
C ARG A 411 15.84 8.54 -7.72
N PHE A 412 16.46 9.30 -6.83
CA PHE A 412 17.49 10.27 -7.17
C PHE A 412 18.83 9.85 -6.57
N ASP A 413 19.88 9.95 -7.37
CA ASP A 413 21.25 9.92 -6.85
C ASP A 413 21.48 11.13 -5.91
N PRO A 414 22.09 10.96 -4.73
CA PRO A 414 22.39 12.04 -3.77
C PRO A 414 23.44 13.04 -4.26
N ASP A 415 24.20 12.74 -5.31
CA ASP A 415 25.02 13.73 -6.01
C ASP A 415 24.18 14.44 -7.09
N HIS A 416 23.01 13.89 -7.43
CA HIS A 416 21.95 14.48 -8.27
C HIS A 416 22.38 14.82 -9.70
N GLU A 417 23.54 14.32 -10.14
CA GLU A 417 24.12 14.67 -11.44
C GLU A 417 23.65 13.76 -12.57
N ASN A 418 23.28 12.49 -12.35
CA ASN A 418 23.25 11.54 -13.47
C ASN A 418 21.97 10.70 -13.67
N ALA A 419 21.20 10.32 -12.65
CA ALA A 419 20.03 9.45 -12.86
C ALA A 419 18.80 9.88 -12.05
N ILE A 420 17.67 9.97 -12.74
CA ILE A 420 16.32 9.99 -12.17
C ILE A 420 15.66 8.73 -12.71
N GLU A 421 15.48 7.73 -11.85
CA GLU A 421 14.68 6.56 -12.21
C GLU A 421 13.23 6.89 -11.87
N LEU A 422 12.31 6.69 -12.83
CA LEU A 422 10.88 6.89 -12.64
C LEU A 422 10.14 5.60 -12.97
N ASP A 423 9.38 5.10 -12.01
CA ASP A 423 8.48 3.97 -12.19
C ASP A 423 7.04 4.49 -12.02
N LEU A 424 6.19 4.36 -13.04
CA LEU A 424 4.78 4.71 -12.91
C LEU A 424 4.16 3.84 -11.82
N GLU A 425 3.61 4.47 -10.79
CA GLU A 425 2.87 3.78 -9.74
C GLU A 425 1.42 3.63 -10.12
N LYS A 426 0.81 4.73 -10.58
CA LYS A 426 -0.59 4.77 -11.01
C LYS A 426 -0.92 6.06 -11.76
N ALA A 427 -2.06 6.05 -12.44
CA ALA A 427 -2.69 7.23 -13.01
C ALA A 427 -4.11 7.39 -12.45
N THR A 428 -4.47 8.59 -11.97
CA THR A 428 -5.81 8.88 -11.45
C THR A 428 -6.52 9.89 -12.34
N PRO A 429 -7.80 9.71 -12.71
CA PRO A 429 -8.56 10.69 -13.47
C PRO A 429 -8.53 12.09 -12.83
N LEU A 430 -8.33 13.12 -13.65
CA LEU A 430 -8.34 14.51 -13.20
C LEU A 430 -9.79 14.98 -13.00
N GLY A 431 -10.35 14.67 -11.83
CA GLY A 431 -11.69 15.08 -11.43
C GLY A 431 -12.81 14.13 -11.89
N ASN A 432 -13.69 13.80 -10.96
CA ASN A 432 -15.09 13.44 -11.21
C ASN A 432 -15.98 14.47 -10.51
#